data_AF-A0A5B8V897-F1
#
_entry.id   AF-A0A5B8V897-F1
#
_cell.length_a   1.000
_cell.length_b   1.000
_cell.length_c   1.000
_cell.angle_alpha   90.00
_cell.angle_beta   90.00
_cell.angle_gamma   90.00
#
_symmetry.space_group_name_H-M   'P 1'
#
loop_
_entity.id
_entity.type
_entity.pdbx_description
1 polymer ?
#
loop_
_entity_poly.entity_id
_entity_poly.type
_entity_poly.pdbx_seq_one_letter_code
_entity_poly.pdbx_strand_id
1 'polypeptide(L)'
;MEPEVREFLKRISLSLGIGLFWMIMNSTLGIMFDFAFVHDGISLGNVIFYIWFILSFAGMLWLYIRLWKKPLEKDINSYDQQQ
;
A
#
# COMPACT_ATOMS: atom_id res chain seq x y z
N MET A 1 -24.04 -1.82 -12.63
CA MET A 1 -23.63 -1.28 -11.32
C MET A 1 -23.63 0.23 -11.47
N GLU A 2 -24.18 0.97 -10.50
CA GLU A 2 -24.08 2.44 -10.52
C GLU A 2 -22.60 2.86 -10.57
N PRO A 3 -22.25 3.88 -11.37
CA PRO A 3 -20.87 4.28 -11.60
C PRO A 3 -20.16 4.66 -10.29
N GLU A 4 -20.88 5.23 -9.33
CA GLU A 4 -20.39 5.60 -8.01
C GLU A 4 -19.92 4.38 -7.20
N VAL A 5 -20.76 3.34 -7.14
CA VAL A 5 -20.46 2.10 -6.41
C VAL A 5 -19.24 1.41 -7.04
N ARG A 6 -19.13 1.42 -8.37
CA ARG A 6 -18.00 0.82 -9.08
C ARG A 6 -16.68 1.51 -8.75
N GLU A 7 -16.63 2.85 -8.77
CA GLU A 7 -15.40 3.58 -8.43
C GLU A 7 -15.03 3.44 -6.96
N PHE A 8 -16.01 3.38 -6.07
CA PHE A 8 -15.78 3.12 -4.65
C PHE A 8 -15.15 1.73 -4.42
N LEU A 9 -15.74 0.68 -4.99
CA LEU A 9 -15.21 -0.69 -4.89
C LEU A 9 -13.81 -0.80 -5.50
N LYS A 10 -13.54 -0.12 -6.60
CA LYS A 10 -12.20 -0.05 -7.22
C LYS A 10 -11.17 0.57 -6.30
N ARG A 11 -11.50 1.66 -5.60
CA ARG A 11 -10.59 2.28 -4.61
C ARG A 11 -10.34 1.38 -3.40
N ILE A 12 -11.36 0.69 -2.90
CA ILE A 12 -11.20 -0.31 -1.83
C ILE A 12 -10.29 -1.44 -2.30
N SER A 13 -10.56 -1.98 -3.48
CA SER A 13 -9.78 -3.09 -4.05
C SER A 13 -8.31 -2.69 -4.24
N LEU A 14 -8.05 -1.46 -4.71
CA LEU A 14 -6.70 -0.92 -4.81
C LEU A 14 -6.04 -0.74 -3.45
N SER A 15 -6.78 -0.27 -2.44
CA SER A 15 -6.27 -0.14 -1.07
C SER A 15 -5.86 -1.50 -0.49
N LEU A 16 -6.72 -2.52 -0.64
CA LEU A 16 -6.43 -3.89 -0.24
C LEU A 16 -5.23 -4.46 -1.00
N GLY A 17 -5.15 -4.25 -2.31
CA GLY A 17 -4.04 -4.70 -3.15
C GLY A 17 -2.70 -4.10 -2.72
N ILE A 18 -2.66 -2.79 -2.44
CA ILE A 18 -1.46 -2.11 -1.92
C ILE A 18 -1.04 -2.71 -0.58
N GLY A 19 -1.99 -2.92 0.35
CA GLY A 19 -1.70 -3.47 1.67
C GLY A 19 -1.18 -4.90 1.62
N LEU A 20 -1.83 -5.76 0.82
CA LEU A 20 -1.40 -7.13 0.61
C LEU A 20 -0.03 -7.20 -0.05
N PHE A 21 0.22 -6.37 -1.06
CA PHE A 21 1.52 -6.28 -1.72
C PHE A 21 2.62 -5.87 -0.74
N TRP A 22 2.36 -4.85 0.08
CA TRP A 22 3.30 -4.41 1.11
C TRP A 22 3.57 -5.52 2.13
N MET A 23 2.55 -6.27 2.56
CA MET A 23 2.72 -7.42 3.45
C MET A 23 3.59 -8.51 2.82
N ILE A 24 3.31 -8.91 1.58
CA ILE A 24 4.07 -9.96 0.87
C ILE A 24 5.54 -9.56 0.70
N MET A 25 5.81 -8.31 0.31
CA MET A 25 7.18 -7.81 0.17
C MET A 25 7.93 -7.86 1.49
N ASN A 26 7.34 -7.34 2.58
CA ASN A 26 8.03 -7.26 3.86
C ASN A 26 8.10 -8.60 4.59
N SER A 27 7.12 -9.50 4.41
CA SER A 27 7.21 -10.86 4.95
C SER A 27 8.27 -11.66 4.22
N THR A 28 8.39 -11.51 2.90
CA THR A 28 9.47 -12.16 2.13
C THR A 28 10.83 -11.62 2.56
N LEU A 29 11.00 -10.29 2.60
CA LEU A 29 12.27 -9.68 3.00
C LEU A 29 12.64 -9.96 4.46
N GLY A 30 11.66 -9.91 5.37
CA GLY A 30 11.90 -10.08 6.80
C GLY A 30 12.07 -11.54 7.22
N ILE A 31 11.25 -12.44 6.69
CA ILE A 31 11.19 -13.85 7.13
C ILE A 31 12.06 -14.74 6.25
N MET A 32 11.97 -14.61 4.92
CA MET A 32 12.72 -15.51 4.02
C MET A 32 14.22 -15.27 4.06
N PHE A 33 14.62 -14.00 4.20
CA PHE A 33 16.03 -13.61 4.31
C PHE A 33 16.47 -13.39 5.76
N ASP A 34 15.60 -13.73 6.73
CA ASP A 34 15.91 -13.70 8.17
C ASP A 34 16.27 -12.31 8.73
N PHE A 35 16.13 -11.23 7.94
CA PHE A 35 16.49 -9.87 8.35
C PHE A 35 15.61 -9.32 9.48
N ALA A 36 14.42 -9.89 9.71
CA ALA A 36 13.55 -9.52 10.82
C ALA A 36 13.97 -10.14 12.16
N PHE A 37 14.86 -11.14 12.16
CA PHE A 37 15.26 -11.85 13.38
C PHE A 37 16.67 -11.45 13.81
N VAL A 38 16.79 -10.99 15.05
CA VAL A 38 18.07 -10.67 15.68
C VAL A 38 18.51 -11.90 16.45
N HIS A 39 19.54 -12.59 15.96
CA HIS A 39 20.06 -13.83 16.56
C HIS A 39 21.11 -13.51 17.65
N ASP A 40 22.40 -13.48 17.30
CA ASP A 40 23.49 -13.22 18.26
C ASP A 40 23.87 -11.73 18.40
N GLY A 41 23.29 -10.86 17.57
CA GLY A 41 23.55 -9.43 17.59
C GLY A 41 22.87 -8.69 16.44
N ILE A 42 22.82 -7.35 16.54
CA ILE A 42 22.25 -6.52 15.48
C ILE A 42 23.19 -6.53 14.29
N SER A 43 22.80 -7.23 13.21
CA SER A 43 23.55 -7.19 11.96
C SER A 43 23.19 -5.94 11.14
N LEU A 44 24.07 -5.57 10.22
CA LEU A 44 23.81 -4.49 9.25
C LEU A 44 22.51 -4.74 8.45
N GLY A 45 22.23 -6.01 8.14
CA GLY A 45 21.02 -6.42 7.41
C GLY A 45 19.73 -6.09 8.18
N ASN A 46 19.72 -6.32 9.49
CA ASN A 46 18.58 -5.97 10.35
C ASN A 46 18.34 -4.46 10.35
N VAL A 47 19.40 -3.66 10.50
CA VAL A 47 19.29 -2.18 10.53
C VAL A 47 18.72 -1.65 9.22
N ILE A 48 19.26 -2.11 8.08
CA ILE A 48 18.78 -1.72 6.75
C ILE A 48 17.32 -2.15 6.58
N PHE A 49 16.97 -3.37 6.98
CA PHE A 49 15.61 -3.88 6.88
C PHE A 49 14.62 -3.03 7.70
N TYR A 50 14.93 -2.69 8.95
CA TYR A 50 14.03 -1.88 9.77
C TYR A 50 13.89 -0.44 9.24
N ILE A 51 14.97 0.17 8.73
CA ILE A 51 14.90 1.48 8.07
C ILE A 51 13.99 1.39 6.84
N TRP A 52 14.20 0.39 5.97
CA TRP A 52 13.35 0.13 4.81
C TRP A 52 11.89 -0.12 5.19
N PHE A 53 11.66 -0.91 6.23
CA PHE A 53 10.32 -1.25 6.72
C PHE A 53 9.56 0.01 7.17
N ILE A 54 10.20 0.88 7.96
CA ILE A 54 9.60 2.14 8.42
C ILE A 54 9.35 3.09 7.24
N LEU A 55 10.34 3.26 6.35
CA LEU A 55 10.19 4.15 5.19
C LEU A 55 9.10 3.67 4.23
N SER A 56 9.07 2.36 3.94
CA SER A 56 8.06 1.78 3.07
C SER A 56 6.66 1.82 3.71
N PHE A 57 6.56 1.65 5.03
CA PHE A 57 5.30 1.80 5.76
C PHE A 57 4.78 3.23 5.68
N ALA A 58 5.65 4.22 5.93
CA ALA A 58 5.30 5.64 5.76
C ALA A 58 4.88 5.96 4.32
N GLY A 59 5.58 5.41 3.32
CA GLY A 59 5.22 5.51 1.91
C GLY A 59 3.84 4.89 1.59
N MET A 60 3.54 3.71 2.14
CA MET A 60 2.23 3.06 1.99
C MET A 60 1.12 3.93 2.60
N LEU A 61 1.31 4.45 3.80
CA LEU A 61 0.34 5.35 4.44
C LEU A 61 0.13 6.63 3.60
N TRP A 62 1.21 7.20 3.07
CA TRP A 62 1.11 8.35 2.16
C TRP A 62 0.33 8.02 0.89
N LEU A 63 0.51 6.84 0.30
CA LEU A 63 -0.28 6.38 -0.85
C LEU A 63 -1.76 6.25 -0.51
N TYR A 64 -2.12 5.73 0.66
CA TYR A 64 -3.51 5.69 1.11
C TYR A 64 -4.09 7.09 1.27
N ILE A 65 -3.40 7.98 1.98
CA ILE A 65 -3.85 9.37 2.16
C ILE A 65 -4.06 10.02 0.78
N ARG A 66 -3.12 9.82 -0.15
CA ARG A 66 -3.23 10.37 -1.51
C ARG A 66 -4.38 9.74 -2.30
N LEU A 67 -4.62 8.44 -2.17
CA LEU A 67 -5.68 7.72 -2.87
C LEU A 67 -7.06 8.20 -2.41
N TRP A 68 -7.24 8.38 -1.10
CA TRP A 68 -8.50 8.78 -0.50
C TRP A 68 -8.75 10.29 -0.52
N LYS A 69 -7.69 11.10 -0.70
CA LYS A 69 -7.83 12.55 -0.94
C LYS A 69 -8.43 12.94 -2.29
N LYS A 70 -8.43 12.03 -3.28
CA LYS A 70 -9.01 12.33 -4.60
C LYS A 70 -10.55 12.35 -4.47
N PRO A 71 -11.25 13.43 -4.85
CA PRO A 71 -12.71 13.45 -4.81
C PRO A 71 -13.29 12.40 -5.78
N LEU A 72 -14.40 11.76 -5.42
CA LEU A 72 -15.11 10.78 -6.27
C LEU A 72 -15.87 11.47 -7.41
N GLU A 73 -16.35 12.69 -7.15
CA GLU A 73 -17.20 13.48 -8.05
C GLU A 73 -16.55 13.86 -9.38
N LYS A 74 -15.21 13.96 -9.41
CA LYS A 74 -14.48 14.29 -10.64
C LYS A 74 -14.46 13.13 -11.65
N ASP A 75 -14.50 11.89 -11.14
CA ASP A 75 -14.52 10.69 -11.97
C ASP A 75 -15.94 10.44 -12.52
N ILE A 76 -16.98 10.69 -11.72
CA ILE A 76 -18.40 10.54 -12.10
C ILE A 76 -18.77 11.46 -13.27
N ASN A 77 -18.50 12.77 -13.13
CA ASN A 77 -18.82 13.76 -14.16
C ASN A 77 -18.14 13.48 -15.51
N SER A 78 -17.00 12.79 -15.52
CA SER A 78 -16.30 12.43 -16.76
C SER A 78 -16.96 11.29 -17.54
N TYR A 79 -17.69 10.40 -16.85
CA TYR A 79 -18.49 9.36 -17.49
C TYR A 79 -19.79 9.92 -18.07
N ASP A 80 -20.43 10.85 -17.36
CA ASP A 80 -21.67 11.49 -17.83
C ASP A 80 -21.45 12.37 -19.07
N GLN A 81 -20.22 12.87 -19.30
CA GLN A 81 -19.85 13.62 -20.50
C GLN A 81 -19.52 12.74 -21.72
N GLN A 82 -19.43 11.41 -21.54
CA GLN A 82 -19.08 10.45 -22.60
C GLN A 82 -20.26 9.57 -23.06
N GLN A 83 -21.43 9.72 -22.43
CA GLN A 83 -22.71 9.11 -22.85
C GLN A 83 -23.57 10.13 -23.58
#